data_AF-A0A932J5U4-F1
#
_entry.id   AF-A0A932J5U4-F1
#
_cell.length_a   1.000
_cell.length_b   1.000
_cell.length_c   1.000
_cell.angle_alpha   90.00
_cell.angle_beta   90.00
_cell.angle_gamma   90.00
#
_symmetry.space_group_name_H-M   'P 1'
#
loop_
_entity.id
_entity.type
_entity.pdbx_description
1 polymer ?
#
loop_
_entity_poly.entity_id
_entity_poly.type
_entity_poly.pdbx_seq_one_letter_code
_entity_poly.pdbx_strand_id
1 'polypeptide(L)'
;MINALKADVAIRAVDNCPGVPVLIGRKVYGKVQNDSNGIELEAVPSDKTFATMLGFGGANSESAVWHFATEPTHHFVVVPWYSQQAPQGQVYAVFMAFENQYTVHQYVQHAPGAMGGQLATGYRDLWTFADLKAMITALLTRDTAWAEYFQHGNNHLVRKITCYKYPVISVDKAIANVNR
;
A
#
# COMPACT_ATOMS: atom_id res chain seq x y z
N MET A 1 -4.02 -13.71 -4.06
CA MET A 1 -4.68 -12.52 -3.49
C MET A 1 -4.43 -11.26 -4.32
N ILE A 2 -3.19 -10.85 -4.57
CA ILE A 2 -2.87 -9.62 -5.33
C ILE A 2 -3.59 -9.59 -6.70
N ASN A 3 -3.54 -10.67 -7.47
CA ASN A 3 -4.25 -10.75 -8.75
C ASN A 3 -5.78 -10.59 -8.61
N ALA A 4 -6.38 -11.07 -7.53
CA ALA A 4 -7.82 -10.88 -7.29
C ALA A 4 -8.15 -9.40 -7.04
N LEU A 5 -7.33 -8.71 -6.24
CA LEU A 5 -7.48 -7.26 -6.00
C LEU A 5 -7.31 -6.45 -7.29
N LYS A 6 -6.31 -6.80 -8.12
CA LYS A 6 -6.07 -6.15 -9.42
C LYS A 6 -7.21 -6.36 -10.42
N ALA A 7 -7.93 -7.48 -10.32
CA ALA A 7 -9.01 -7.85 -11.24
C ALA A 7 -10.38 -7.31 -10.81
N ASP A 8 -10.61 -7.05 -9.51
CA ASP A 8 -11.90 -6.60 -8.99
C ASP A 8 -12.32 -5.25 -9.57
N VAL A 9 -13.53 -5.21 -10.13
CA VAL A 9 -14.06 -4.05 -10.86
C VAL A 9 -14.25 -2.83 -9.94
N ALA A 10 -14.71 -3.05 -8.71
CA ALA A 10 -14.97 -1.96 -7.77
C ALA A 10 -13.65 -1.33 -7.28
N ILE A 11 -12.66 -2.16 -6.94
CA ILE A 11 -11.32 -1.70 -6.56
C ILE A 11 -10.69 -0.89 -7.68
N ARG A 12 -10.75 -1.40 -8.92
CA ARG A 12 -10.22 -0.71 -10.10
C ARG A 12 -10.81 0.67 -10.33
N ALA A 13 -12.08 0.87 -9.95
CA ALA A 13 -12.80 2.12 -10.15
C ALA A 13 -12.54 3.18 -9.06
N VAL A 14 -11.86 2.85 -7.96
CA VAL A 14 -11.54 3.83 -6.92
C VAL A 14 -10.60 4.88 -7.49
N ASP A 15 -11.02 6.14 -7.38
CA ASP A 15 -10.39 7.32 -8.00
C ASP A 15 -9.87 8.34 -6.99
N ASN A 16 -9.97 8.05 -5.68
CA ASN A 16 -9.54 8.93 -4.60
C ASN A 16 -8.77 8.15 -3.53
N CYS A 17 -7.76 8.78 -2.93
CA CYS A 17 -6.90 8.11 -1.98
C CYS A 17 -7.62 7.57 -0.73
N PRO A 18 -8.58 8.28 -0.08
CA PRO A 18 -9.25 7.76 1.12
C PRO A 18 -10.14 6.54 0.84
N GLY A 19 -10.66 6.39 -0.38
CA GLY A 19 -11.48 5.25 -0.79
C GLY A 19 -10.69 3.93 -0.89
N VAL A 20 -9.39 3.99 -1.13
CA VAL A 20 -8.52 2.82 -1.32
C VAL A 20 -8.49 1.91 -0.08
N PRO A 21 -8.12 2.38 1.13
CA PRO A 21 -8.12 1.54 2.33
C PRO A 21 -9.50 1.04 2.71
N VAL A 22 -10.54 1.85 2.52
CA VAL A 22 -11.93 1.47 2.82
C VAL A 22 -12.37 0.30 1.94
N LEU A 23 -12.20 0.41 0.63
CA LEU A 23 -12.71 -0.61 -0.29
C LEU A 23 -11.86 -1.88 -0.29
N ILE A 24 -10.53 -1.75 -0.32
CA ILE A 24 -9.64 -2.93 -0.25
C ILE A 24 -9.84 -3.66 1.07
N GLY A 25 -9.87 -2.94 2.20
CA GLY A 25 -10.19 -3.54 3.50
C GLY A 25 -11.53 -4.27 3.47
N ARG A 26 -12.60 -3.61 3.01
CA ARG A 26 -13.93 -4.23 2.92
C ARG A 26 -13.93 -5.50 2.06
N LYS A 27 -13.30 -5.47 0.89
CA LYS A 27 -13.24 -6.61 -0.05
C LYS A 27 -12.42 -7.77 0.51
N VAL A 28 -11.27 -7.51 1.13
CA VAL A 28 -10.42 -8.56 1.70
C VAL A 28 -11.08 -9.25 2.88
N TYR A 29 -11.70 -8.49 3.79
CA TYR A 29 -12.24 -9.04 5.04
C TYR A 29 -13.73 -9.38 4.98
N GLY A 30 -14.42 -9.02 3.89
CA GLY A 30 -15.88 -9.14 3.76
C GLY A 30 -16.66 -8.16 4.65
N LYS A 31 -15.99 -7.22 5.31
CA LYS A 31 -16.57 -6.20 6.20
C LYS A 31 -15.62 -5.01 6.35
N VAL A 32 -16.18 -3.85 6.70
CA VAL A 32 -15.40 -2.64 7.00
C VAL A 32 -14.38 -2.92 8.11
N GLN A 33 -13.18 -2.38 7.94
CA GLN A 33 -12.12 -2.41 8.94
C GLN A 33 -12.04 -1.05 9.64
N ASN A 34 -11.60 -1.06 10.89
CA ASN A 34 -11.42 0.15 11.67
C ASN A 34 -9.93 0.44 11.82
N ASP A 35 -9.58 1.71 11.69
CA ASP A 35 -8.25 2.22 12.01
C ASP A 35 -8.11 2.32 13.53
N SER A 36 -7.45 1.33 14.13
CA SER A 36 -7.20 1.28 15.57
C SER A 36 -5.73 0.99 15.83
N ASN A 37 -5.16 1.62 16.88
CA ASN A 37 -3.78 1.39 17.33
C ASN A 37 -2.72 1.64 16.23
N GLY A 38 -2.84 2.77 15.53
CA GLY A 38 -1.91 3.16 14.48
C GLY A 38 -0.49 3.36 15.00
N ILE A 39 0.51 2.94 14.21
CA ILE A 39 1.92 3.21 14.47
C ILE A 39 2.28 4.51 13.76
N GLU A 40 2.62 5.53 14.54
CA GLU A 40 2.91 6.89 14.04
C GLU A 40 4.42 7.14 13.91
N LEU A 41 4.81 7.79 12.81
CA LEU A 41 6.17 8.23 12.52
C LEU A 41 6.16 9.71 12.15
N GLU A 42 6.92 10.54 12.87
CA GLU A 42 7.14 11.97 12.55
C GLU A 42 8.58 12.25 12.09
N ALA A 43 9.45 11.24 12.15
CA ALA A 43 10.84 11.29 11.70
C ALA A 43 11.28 9.89 11.26
N VAL A 44 12.43 9.79 10.59
CA VAL A 44 13.00 8.50 10.19
C VAL A 44 13.22 7.64 11.44
N PRO A 45 12.54 6.48 11.55
CA PRO A 45 12.59 5.71 12.76
C PRO A 45 13.76 4.72 12.79
N SER A 46 13.97 4.11 13.95
CA SER A 46 14.94 3.02 14.10
C SER A 46 14.55 1.78 13.28
N ASP A 47 15.51 0.91 13.00
CA ASP A 47 15.27 -0.38 12.33
C ASP A 47 14.29 -1.27 13.10
N LYS A 48 14.30 -1.21 14.43
CA LYS A 48 13.34 -1.93 15.28
C LYS A 48 11.92 -1.44 15.03
N THR A 49 11.72 -0.12 14.96
CA THR A 49 10.42 0.48 14.66
C THR A 49 9.97 0.14 13.25
N PHE A 50 10.87 0.16 12.26
CA PHE A 50 10.56 -0.32 10.91
C PHE A 50 10.15 -1.79 10.90
N ALA A 51 10.83 -2.66 11.65
CA ALA A 51 10.45 -4.07 11.76
C ALA A 51 9.05 -4.21 12.38
N THR A 52 8.70 -3.41 13.39
CA THR A 52 7.34 -3.41 13.96
C THR A 52 6.30 -2.88 12.97
N MET A 53 6.59 -1.79 12.25
CA MET A 53 5.64 -1.13 11.35
C MET A 53 5.47 -1.86 10.01
N LEU A 54 6.56 -2.37 9.43
CA LEU A 54 6.57 -2.95 8.08
C LEU A 54 6.76 -4.47 8.10
N GLY A 55 7.07 -5.08 9.24
CA GLY A 55 7.17 -6.54 9.36
C GLY A 55 5.79 -7.21 9.31
N PHE A 56 5.72 -8.34 8.62
CA PHE A 56 4.55 -9.22 8.58
C PHE A 56 4.94 -10.54 9.25
N GLY A 57 4.29 -10.83 10.38
CA GLY A 57 4.56 -12.05 11.16
C GLY A 57 3.66 -13.23 10.80
N GLY A 58 2.88 -13.13 9.71
CA GLY A 58 1.98 -14.21 9.28
C GLY A 58 2.70 -15.32 8.51
N ALA A 59 2.04 -16.46 8.38
CA ALA A 59 2.51 -17.59 7.59
C ALA A 59 2.49 -17.29 6.07
N ASN A 60 3.14 -18.14 5.28
CA ASN A 60 3.17 -18.02 3.81
C ASN A 60 1.79 -18.19 3.14
N SER A 61 0.82 -18.78 3.84
CA SER A 61 -0.58 -18.92 3.45
C SER A 61 -1.47 -17.77 3.96
N GLU A 62 -0.88 -16.74 4.56
CA GLU A 62 -1.56 -15.61 5.15
C GLU A 62 -1.17 -14.28 4.49
N SER A 63 -2.01 -13.28 4.70
CA SER A 63 -1.81 -11.91 4.26
C SER A 63 -2.49 -10.95 5.24
N ALA A 64 -2.41 -9.66 4.97
CA ALA A 64 -3.12 -8.60 5.67
C ALA A 64 -3.29 -7.40 4.75
N VAL A 65 -4.04 -6.40 5.20
CA VAL A 65 -4.10 -5.08 4.57
C VAL A 65 -3.64 -4.06 5.60
N TRP A 66 -2.69 -3.21 5.22
CA TRP A 66 -2.20 -2.13 6.06
C TRP A 66 -2.56 -0.81 5.41
N HIS A 67 -3.21 0.05 6.17
CA HIS A 67 -3.59 1.38 5.75
C HIS A 67 -2.55 2.38 6.24
N PHE A 68 -1.97 3.13 5.32
CA PHE A 68 -1.06 4.23 5.61
C PHE A 68 -1.78 5.55 5.35
N ALA A 69 -1.76 6.44 6.34
CA ALA A 69 -2.25 7.81 6.25
C ALA A 69 -1.10 8.79 6.51
N THR A 70 -1.03 9.89 5.76
CA THR A 70 0.05 10.89 5.88
C THR A 70 -0.44 12.26 6.32
N GLU A 71 0.48 13.17 6.62
CA GLU A 71 0.21 14.62 6.75
C GLU A 71 1.19 15.43 5.88
N PRO A 72 0.72 16.25 4.90
CA PRO A 72 -0.67 16.43 4.45
C PRO A 72 -1.38 15.13 4.05
N THR A 73 -2.71 15.12 4.17
CA THR A 73 -3.53 13.91 4.14
C THR A 73 -3.55 13.24 2.77
N HIS A 74 -2.88 12.09 2.70
CA HIS A 74 -3.04 11.10 1.65
C HIS A 74 -3.10 9.70 2.25
N HIS A 75 -3.68 8.76 1.51
CA HIS A 75 -3.89 7.40 1.97
C HIS A 75 -3.43 6.39 0.93
N PHE A 76 -2.69 5.37 1.34
CA PHE A 76 -2.36 4.24 0.48
C PHE A 76 -2.44 2.93 1.27
N VAL A 77 -2.49 1.83 0.53
CA VAL A 77 -2.59 0.49 1.10
C VAL A 77 -1.34 -0.30 0.79
N VAL A 78 -0.84 -1.03 1.78
CA VAL A 78 0.20 -2.05 1.61
C VAL A 78 -0.38 -3.41 1.95
N VAL A 79 -0.19 -4.39 1.06
CA VAL A 79 -0.62 -5.77 1.25
C VAL A 79 0.61 -6.67 1.31
N PRO A 80 1.04 -7.14 2.49
CA PRO A 80 2.08 -8.17 2.59
C PRO A 80 1.59 -9.51 2.03
N TRP A 81 2.45 -10.23 1.33
CA TRP A 81 2.19 -11.58 0.85
C TRP A 81 3.48 -12.36 0.63
N TYR A 82 3.39 -13.66 0.41
CA TYR A 82 4.55 -14.51 0.16
C TYR A 82 4.68 -14.82 -1.34
N SER A 83 5.80 -14.42 -1.95
CA SER A 83 6.15 -14.77 -3.32
C SER A 83 6.92 -16.09 -3.36
N GLN A 84 6.49 -16.98 -4.26
CA GLN A 84 7.23 -18.20 -4.62
C GLN A 84 8.24 -17.95 -5.76
N GLN A 85 8.21 -16.78 -6.38
CA GLN A 85 9.10 -16.36 -7.47
C GLN A 85 10.10 -15.32 -6.97
N ALA A 86 11.24 -15.17 -7.63
CA ALA A 86 12.25 -14.18 -7.26
C ALA A 86 11.68 -12.74 -7.25
N PRO A 87 11.91 -11.94 -6.19
CA PRO A 87 12.50 -12.34 -4.91
C PRO A 87 11.57 -13.27 -4.11
N GLN A 88 12.06 -14.47 -3.80
CA GLN A 88 11.30 -15.45 -3.01
C GLN A 88 11.23 -15.00 -1.56
N GLY A 89 10.06 -15.13 -0.94
CA GLY A 89 9.84 -14.75 0.45
C GLY A 89 8.75 -13.71 0.61
N GLN A 90 8.80 -12.99 1.72
CA GLN A 90 7.85 -11.94 2.02
C GLN A 90 8.08 -10.72 1.13
N VAL A 91 7.02 -10.33 0.44
CA VAL A 91 6.95 -9.18 -0.44
C VAL A 91 5.68 -8.38 -0.14
N TYR A 92 5.54 -7.22 -0.77
CA TYR A 92 4.39 -6.35 -0.60
C TYR A 92 3.88 -5.85 -1.94
N ALA A 93 2.59 -5.55 -1.99
CA ALA A 93 1.98 -4.77 -3.06
C ALA A 93 1.45 -3.46 -2.48
N VAL A 94 1.72 -2.36 -3.16
CA VAL A 94 1.21 -1.03 -2.79
C VAL A 94 0.03 -0.71 -3.69
N PHE A 95 -1.07 -0.19 -3.15
CA PHE A 95 -2.23 0.28 -3.90
C PHE A 95 -2.52 1.73 -3.55
N MET A 96 -2.74 2.54 -4.58
CA MET A 96 -2.98 3.97 -4.49
C MET A 96 -3.96 4.40 -5.58
N ALA A 97 -4.71 5.45 -5.29
CA ALA A 97 -5.46 6.26 -6.24
C ALA A 97 -5.27 7.71 -5.85
N PHE A 98 -5.40 8.63 -6.79
CA PHE A 98 -5.22 10.05 -6.51
C PHE A 98 -6.36 10.83 -7.13
N GLU A 99 -7.08 11.56 -6.29
CA GLU A 99 -8.31 12.27 -6.64
C GLU A 99 -8.07 13.20 -7.84
N ASN A 100 -8.94 13.09 -8.84
CA ASN A 100 -8.87 13.83 -10.11
C ASN A 100 -7.60 13.57 -10.96
N GLN A 101 -6.77 12.58 -10.62
CA GLN A 101 -5.53 12.28 -11.35
C GLN A 101 -5.54 10.85 -11.92
N TYR A 102 -5.72 9.84 -11.06
CA TYR A 102 -5.75 8.45 -11.49
C TYR A 102 -6.50 7.53 -10.55
N THR A 103 -7.09 6.48 -11.11
CA THR A 103 -7.71 5.38 -10.38
C THR A 103 -6.70 4.32 -9.96
N VAL A 104 -7.10 3.41 -9.06
CA VAL A 104 -6.29 2.22 -8.72
C VAL A 104 -5.94 1.42 -9.97
N HIS A 105 -6.88 1.31 -10.93
CA HIS A 105 -6.60 0.60 -12.18
C HIS A 105 -5.46 1.24 -12.96
N GLN A 106 -5.49 2.58 -13.12
CA GLN A 106 -4.46 3.32 -13.84
C GLN A 106 -3.10 3.23 -13.14
N TYR A 107 -3.08 3.27 -11.79
CA TYR A 107 -1.88 3.06 -10.99
C TYR A 107 -1.25 1.68 -11.24
N VAL A 108 -2.06 0.62 -11.13
CA VAL A 108 -1.62 -0.77 -11.30
C VAL A 108 -1.18 -1.09 -12.74
N GLN A 109 -1.79 -0.45 -13.74
CA GLN A 109 -1.46 -0.66 -15.15
C GLN A 109 -0.31 0.22 -15.65
N HIS A 110 0.31 1.01 -14.77
CA HIS A 110 1.31 1.99 -15.15
C HIS A 110 0.82 2.95 -16.25
N ALA A 111 -0.44 3.36 -16.20
CA ALA A 111 -1.01 4.24 -17.20
C ALA A 111 -0.23 5.58 -17.23
N PRO A 112 -0.02 6.18 -18.42
CA PRO A 112 0.56 7.51 -18.52
C PRO A 112 -0.17 8.51 -17.61
N GLY A 113 0.58 9.27 -16.83
CA GLY A 113 0.03 10.19 -15.81
C GLY A 113 -0.16 9.56 -14.42
N ALA A 114 -0.35 8.24 -14.29
CA ALA A 114 -0.33 7.56 -12.99
C ALA A 114 1.08 7.08 -12.62
N MET A 115 1.86 6.68 -13.63
CA MET A 115 3.24 6.17 -13.52
C MET A 115 4.07 6.66 -14.71
N GLY A 116 4.82 7.75 -14.54
CA GLY A 116 5.67 8.35 -15.56
C GLY A 116 6.97 7.58 -15.79
N GLY A 117 6.91 6.47 -16.53
CA GLY A 117 8.05 5.90 -17.26
C GLY A 117 9.22 5.27 -16.49
N GLN A 118 9.41 5.55 -15.19
CA GLN A 118 10.46 4.92 -14.38
C GLN A 118 9.90 3.74 -13.58
N LEU A 119 10.17 2.51 -14.04
CA LEU A 119 9.81 1.26 -13.36
C LEU A 119 10.48 1.07 -11.99
N ALA A 120 11.43 1.93 -11.61
CA ALA A 120 12.15 1.86 -10.34
C ALA A 120 11.36 2.44 -9.16
N THR A 121 10.41 3.35 -9.40
CA THR A 121 9.61 4.00 -8.36
C THR A 121 8.11 3.89 -8.69
N GLY A 122 7.28 3.66 -7.67
CA GLY A 122 5.83 3.49 -7.76
C GLY A 122 5.35 2.04 -7.92
N TYR A 123 4.18 1.80 -8.55
CA TYR A 123 3.56 0.47 -8.53
C TYR A 123 4.52 -0.61 -9.01
N ARG A 124 4.64 -1.68 -8.20
CA ARG A 124 5.36 -2.92 -8.53
C ARG A 124 4.60 -4.04 -7.85
N ASP A 125 4.52 -5.20 -8.50
CA ASP A 125 3.88 -6.37 -7.90
C ASP A 125 4.68 -6.93 -6.70
N LEU A 126 5.99 -6.64 -6.66
CA LEU A 126 6.95 -7.20 -5.73
C LEU A 126 7.80 -6.09 -5.10
N TRP A 127 7.32 -5.52 -3.99
CA TRP A 127 8.13 -4.70 -3.11
C TRP A 127 8.82 -5.57 -2.06
N THR A 128 10.10 -5.34 -1.80
CA THR A 128 10.79 -5.95 -0.64
C THR A 128 10.61 -5.09 0.61
N PHE A 129 11.03 -5.61 1.77
CA PHE A 129 11.07 -4.82 3.00
C PHE A 129 12.00 -3.61 2.86
N ALA A 130 13.15 -3.79 2.20
CA ALA A 130 14.10 -2.71 1.95
C ALA A 130 13.50 -1.62 1.05
N ASP A 131 12.74 -2.01 0.02
CA ASP A 131 12.02 -1.07 -0.85
C ASP A 131 11.00 -0.23 -0.06
N LEU A 132 10.15 -0.87 0.76
CA LEU A 132 9.18 -0.15 1.56
C LEU A 132 9.86 0.78 2.57
N LYS A 133 10.90 0.29 3.25
CA LYS A 133 11.70 1.11 4.18
C LYS A 133 12.27 2.34 3.47
N ALA A 134 12.82 2.17 2.27
CA ALA A 134 13.36 3.26 1.47
C ALA A 134 12.26 4.28 1.08
N MET A 135 11.09 3.81 0.64
CA MET A 135 9.96 4.66 0.33
C MET A 135 9.50 5.47 1.55
N ILE A 136 9.22 4.81 2.69
CA ILE A 136 8.79 5.50 3.91
C ILE A 136 9.84 6.51 4.40
N THR A 137 11.13 6.16 4.30
CA THR A 137 12.23 7.09 4.63
C THR A 137 12.23 8.31 3.71
N ALA A 138 12.11 8.09 2.40
CA ALA A 138 12.08 9.17 1.42
C ALA A 138 10.88 10.11 1.65
N LEU A 139 9.69 9.55 1.91
CA LEU A 139 8.50 10.34 2.22
C LEU A 139 8.71 11.29 3.41
N LEU A 140 9.39 10.82 4.47
CA LEU A 140 9.68 11.59 5.67
C LEU A 140 10.85 12.57 5.55
N THR A 141 11.64 12.52 4.47
CA THR A 141 12.90 13.29 4.36
C THR A 141 13.02 14.14 3.10
N ARG A 142 12.19 13.90 2.10
CA ARG A 142 12.26 14.55 0.80
C ARG A 142 10.87 15.00 0.38
N ASP A 143 10.75 16.29 0.08
CA ASP A 143 9.51 16.92 -0.41
C ASP A 143 9.07 16.41 -1.79
N THR A 144 9.99 15.90 -2.61
CA THR A 144 9.72 15.33 -3.93
C THR A 144 9.28 13.86 -3.88
N ALA A 145 9.42 13.17 -2.75
CA ALA A 145 9.22 11.72 -2.68
C ALA A 145 7.79 11.30 -3.03
N TRP A 146 6.78 12.12 -2.67
CA TRP A 146 5.40 11.80 -3.02
C TRP A 146 5.20 11.73 -4.54
N ALA A 147 5.71 12.72 -5.27
CA ALA A 147 5.69 12.73 -6.74
C ALA A 147 6.56 11.59 -7.32
N GLU A 148 7.66 11.21 -6.70
CA GLU A 148 8.50 10.11 -7.21
C GLU A 148 7.80 8.75 -7.14
N TYR A 149 7.10 8.46 -6.03
CA TYR A 149 6.45 7.16 -5.81
C TYR A 149 5.00 7.11 -6.31
N PHE A 150 4.32 8.24 -6.39
CA PHE A 150 2.90 8.30 -6.70
C PHE A 150 2.56 9.26 -7.86
N GLN A 151 3.58 9.87 -8.51
CA GLN A 151 3.51 10.78 -9.67
C GLN A 151 2.66 12.05 -9.51
N HIS A 152 2.07 12.20 -8.34
CA HIS A 152 1.18 13.29 -7.97
C HIS A 152 1.43 13.60 -6.51
N GLY A 153 1.12 14.84 -6.14
CA GLY A 153 1.49 15.40 -4.85
C GLY A 153 1.92 16.83 -5.00
N ASN A 154 1.53 17.67 -4.05
CA ASN A 154 2.22 18.93 -3.88
C ASN A 154 3.60 18.61 -3.28
N ASN A 155 4.68 19.22 -3.79
CA ASN A 155 6.04 19.06 -3.27
C ASN A 155 6.11 19.55 -1.83
N HIS A 156 5.73 18.68 -0.90
CA HIS A 156 5.62 18.93 0.51
C HIS A 156 6.18 17.72 1.24
N LEU A 157 7.02 18.01 2.23
CA LEU A 157 7.53 17.01 3.13
C LEU A 157 6.38 16.38 3.91
N VAL A 158 6.31 15.04 3.93
CA VAL A 158 5.39 14.32 4.81
C VAL A 158 5.87 14.49 6.24
N ARG A 159 5.05 15.14 7.07
CA ARG A 159 5.37 15.43 8.48
C ARG A 159 5.05 14.26 9.40
N LYS A 160 4.06 13.46 9.02
CA LYS A 160 3.62 12.29 9.78
C LYS A 160 3.15 11.20 8.86
N ILE A 161 3.45 9.95 9.22
CA ILE A 161 2.89 8.74 8.62
C ILE A 161 2.33 7.88 9.74
N THR A 162 1.05 7.52 9.63
CA THR A 162 0.40 6.56 10.53
C THR A 162 0.08 5.28 9.76
N CYS A 163 0.49 4.13 10.30
CA CYS A 163 0.18 2.82 9.74
C CYS A 163 -0.78 2.04 10.64
N TYR A 164 -1.95 1.70 10.12
CA TYR A 164 -2.96 0.85 10.73
C TYR A 164 -2.86 -0.55 10.14
N LYS A 165 -2.56 -1.55 10.97
CA LYS A 165 -2.50 -2.96 10.56
C LYS A 165 -3.83 -3.64 10.83
N TYR A 166 -4.55 -4.00 9.78
CA TYR A 166 -5.73 -4.84 9.92
C TYR A 166 -5.34 -6.29 10.27
N PRO A 167 -6.26 -7.10 10.82
CA PRO A 167 -5.96 -8.46 11.27
C PRO A 167 -5.38 -9.34 10.16
N VAL A 168 -4.56 -10.32 10.54
CA VAL A 168 -4.08 -11.34 9.60
C VAL A 168 -5.25 -12.18 9.08
N ILE A 169 -5.21 -12.57 7.81
CA ILE A 169 -6.23 -13.38 7.15
C ILE A 169 -5.56 -14.44 6.26
N SER A 170 -6.17 -15.62 6.15
CA SER A 170 -5.72 -16.61 5.16
C SER A 170 -5.92 -16.09 3.74
N VAL A 171 -4.96 -16.38 2.86
CA VAL A 171 -4.99 -15.97 1.46
C VAL A 171 -6.23 -16.51 0.74
N ASP A 172 -6.62 -17.75 1.01
CA ASP A 172 -7.80 -18.37 0.39
C ASP A 172 -9.09 -17.65 0.78
N LYS A 173 -9.24 -17.27 2.05
CA LYS A 173 -10.41 -16.52 2.52
C LYS A 173 -10.43 -15.11 1.95
N ALA A 174 -9.28 -14.43 1.89
CA ALA A 174 -9.16 -13.13 1.26
C ALA A 174 -9.56 -13.18 -0.22
N ILE A 175 -9.07 -14.17 -0.98
CA ILE A 175 -9.44 -14.37 -2.39
C ILE A 175 -10.94 -14.63 -2.52
N ALA A 176 -11.48 -15.52 -1.70
CA ALA A 176 -12.91 -15.86 -1.74
C ALA A 176 -13.79 -14.64 -1.42
N ASN A 177 -13.35 -13.73 -0.54
CA ASN A 177 -14.09 -12.50 -0.25
C ASN A 177 -13.98 -11.48 -1.39
N VAL A 178 -12.80 -11.31 -1.99
CA VAL A 178 -12.58 -10.36 -3.10
C VAL A 178 -13.37 -10.78 -4.33
N ASN A 179 -13.46 -12.09 -4.61
CA ASN A 179 -14.18 -12.62 -5.77
C ASN A 179 -15.72 -12.66 -5.62
N ARG A 180 -16.26 -12.19 -4.49
CA ARG A 180 -17.71 -12.00 -4.28
C ARG A 180 -18.15 -10.61 -4.76
#